data_AF-A0A093UKK8-F1
#
_entry.id   AF-A0A093UKK8-F1
#
_cell.length_a   1.000
_cell.length_b   1.000
_cell.length_c   1.000
_cell.angle_alpha   90.00
_cell.angle_beta   90.00
_cell.angle_gamma   90.00
#
_symmetry.space_group_name_H-M   'P 1'
#
loop_
_entity.id
_entity.type
_entity.pdbx_description
1 polymer ?
#
loop_
_entity_poly.entity_id
_entity_poly.type
_entity_poly.pdbx_seq_one_letter_code
_entity_poly.pdbx_strand_id
1 'polypeptide(L)'
;MEAPAMVKLNGYYFMFASHLTGWSTNDNAYSYATNLAGPWSSWKTFATVGSDTYQSQTNYILPFPGNRTVMYMGDRWISTDLVASTYVWLPLTFSGTTVTMADYTSWVPNVQADSWSTAPSENRYYGVNATLTKGAVIVSCSGCYDNEAAGTARYADVTVNGVTQLIEFLPSLSPGTSVINCHLNAGSSNEIVITTTDGTYGPDIGTLVVPQQ
;
A
#
# COMPACT_ATOMS: atom_id res chain seq x y z
N MET A 1 -14.28 -13.91 13.59
CA MET A 1 -13.07 -13.84 12.74
C MET A 1 -13.41 -14.49 11.42
N GLU A 2 -13.00 -13.89 10.31
CA GLU A 2 -13.09 -14.43 8.96
C GLU A 2 -11.76 -14.25 8.23
N ALA A 3 -11.70 -14.64 6.95
CA ALA A 3 -10.50 -14.55 6.12
C ALA A 3 -9.22 -15.12 6.80
N PRO A 4 -9.26 -16.37 7.31
CA PRO A 4 -8.16 -16.91 8.09
C PRO A 4 -6.97 -17.28 7.20
N ALA A 5 -5.78 -16.91 7.63
CA ALA A 5 -4.52 -17.36 7.06
C ALA A 5 -3.57 -17.78 8.17
N MET A 6 -2.85 -18.90 7.98
CA MET A 6 -1.97 -19.44 9.01
C MET A 6 -0.56 -19.66 8.48
N VAL A 7 0.43 -19.35 9.30
CA VAL A 7 1.83 -19.71 9.05
C VAL A 7 2.42 -20.39 10.28
N LYS A 8 3.30 -21.37 10.06
CA LYS A 8 4.09 -21.99 11.12
C LYS A 8 5.51 -21.45 11.08
N LEU A 9 5.96 -20.83 12.17
CA LEU A 9 7.30 -20.26 12.31
C LEU A 9 7.85 -20.54 13.70
N ASN A 10 9.12 -20.97 13.77
CA ASN A 10 9.87 -21.10 15.03
C ASN A 10 9.12 -21.87 16.14
N GLY A 11 8.38 -22.92 15.77
CA GLY A 11 7.63 -23.76 16.71
C GLY A 11 6.22 -23.26 17.08
N TYR A 12 5.79 -22.11 16.55
CA TYR A 12 4.45 -21.56 16.74
C TYR A 12 3.63 -21.63 15.45
N TYR A 13 2.32 -21.80 15.61
CA TYR A 13 1.32 -21.53 14.61
C TYR A 13 0.80 -20.11 14.86
N PHE A 14 0.84 -19.25 13.85
CA PHE A 14 0.27 -17.91 13.89
C PHE A 14 -0.95 -17.90 12.97
N MET A 15 -2.14 -17.63 13.51
CA MET A 15 -3.38 -17.45 12.79
C MET A 15 -3.66 -15.97 12.64
N PHE A 16 -3.84 -15.50 11.41
CA PHE A 16 -4.24 -14.15 11.04
C PHE A 16 -5.68 -14.20 10.54
N ALA A 17 -6.48 -13.18 10.85
CA ALA A 17 -7.85 -13.10 10.41
C ALA A 17 -8.40 -11.67 10.53
N SER A 18 -9.44 -11.35 9.77
CA SER A 18 -10.20 -10.11 9.92
C SER A 18 -11.39 -10.27 10.86
N HIS A 19 -11.94 -9.16 11.32
CA HIS A 19 -13.28 -9.13 11.91
C HIS A 19 -14.37 -9.22 10.82
N LEU A 20 -15.61 -9.50 11.22
CA LEU A 20 -16.77 -9.64 10.34
C LEU A 20 -17.36 -8.27 10.01
N THR A 21 -16.94 -7.67 8.90
CA THR A 21 -17.43 -6.34 8.44
C THR A 21 -17.91 -6.34 6.99
N GLY A 22 -18.17 -7.53 6.42
CA GLY A 22 -18.59 -7.67 5.03
C GLY A 22 -17.45 -7.25 4.10
N TRP A 23 -17.72 -6.29 3.21
CA TRP A 23 -16.73 -5.77 2.27
C TRP A 23 -15.84 -4.66 2.85
N SER A 24 -16.22 -4.05 3.97
CA SER A 24 -15.41 -3.00 4.59
C SER A 24 -14.18 -3.61 5.24
N THR A 25 -13.03 -2.98 5.07
CA THR A 25 -11.79 -3.35 5.75
C THR A 25 -11.86 -3.03 7.24
N ASN A 26 -11.01 -3.68 8.05
CA ASN A 26 -10.91 -3.46 9.49
C ASN A 26 -9.49 -3.76 9.98
N ASP A 27 -9.19 -3.40 11.23
CA ASP A 27 -7.94 -3.81 11.87
C ASP A 27 -7.91 -5.33 12.07
N ASN A 28 -7.20 -6.03 11.18
CA ASN A 28 -7.05 -7.47 11.24
C ASN A 28 -6.16 -7.83 12.44
N ALA A 29 -6.35 -9.03 12.95
CA ALA A 29 -5.67 -9.51 14.13
C ALA A 29 -5.00 -10.86 13.90
N TYR A 30 -4.03 -11.17 14.74
CA TYR A 30 -3.41 -12.48 14.83
C TYR A 30 -3.50 -13.06 16.25
N SER A 31 -3.44 -14.38 16.33
CA SER A 31 -3.26 -15.16 17.55
C SER A 31 -2.22 -16.26 17.29
N TYR A 32 -1.55 -16.74 18.33
CA TYR A 32 -0.56 -17.81 18.20
C TYR A 32 -0.73 -18.94 19.22
N ALA A 33 -0.27 -20.13 18.86
CA ALA A 33 -0.24 -21.31 19.71
C ALA A 33 0.93 -22.23 19.35
N THR A 34 1.37 -23.08 20.26
CA THR A 34 2.35 -24.15 19.96
C THR A 34 1.68 -25.44 19.47
N ASN A 35 0.35 -25.53 19.59
CA ASN A 35 -0.47 -26.64 19.13
C ASN A 35 -1.74 -26.07 18.48
N LEU A 36 -2.18 -26.65 17.36
CA LEU A 36 -3.40 -26.24 16.65
C LEU A 36 -4.65 -26.35 17.52
N ALA A 37 -4.69 -27.30 18.46
CA ALA A 37 -5.76 -27.44 19.44
C ALA A 37 -5.74 -26.36 20.54
N GLY A 38 -4.70 -25.51 20.57
CA GLY A 38 -4.49 -24.48 21.56
C GLY A 38 -3.70 -24.94 22.79
N PRO A 39 -3.67 -24.13 23.86
CA PRO A 39 -4.37 -22.85 23.97
C PRO A 39 -3.81 -21.80 23.00
N TRP A 40 -4.71 -21.03 22.38
CA TRP A 40 -4.37 -19.88 21.55
C TRP A 40 -4.24 -18.62 22.41
N SER A 41 -3.32 -17.73 22.04
CA SER A 41 -3.19 -16.43 22.70
C SER A 41 -4.43 -15.57 22.49
N SER A 42 -4.57 -14.50 23.26
CA SER A 42 -5.48 -13.42 22.89
C SER A 42 -5.11 -12.87 21.50
N TRP A 43 -6.12 -12.40 20.78
CA TRP A 43 -5.95 -11.74 19.49
C TRP A 43 -5.29 -10.37 19.67
N LYS A 44 -4.39 -10.02 18.76
CA LYS A 44 -3.66 -8.75 18.73
C LYS A 44 -3.62 -8.20 17.32
N THR A 45 -3.70 -6.89 17.14
CA THR A 45 -3.45 -6.26 15.84
C THR A 45 -1.97 -6.36 15.46
N PHE A 46 -1.69 -6.41 14.15
CA PHE A 46 -0.31 -6.46 13.63
C PHE A 46 0.02 -5.27 12.73
N ALA A 47 -0.97 -4.57 12.18
CA ALA A 47 -0.79 -3.30 11.47
C ALA A 47 -0.99 -2.11 12.41
N THR A 48 -0.73 -0.90 11.91
CA THR A 48 -1.10 0.35 12.61
C THR A 48 -2.60 0.34 12.95
N VAL A 49 -2.95 0.49 14.21
CA VAL A 49 -4.35 0.55 14.67
C VAL A 49 -5.07 1.73 14.01
N GLY A 50 -6.28 1.49 13.51
CA GLY A 50 -7.10 2.46 12.79
C GLY A 50 -6.73 2.63 11.31
N SER A 51 -5.78 1.86 10.80
CA SER A 51 -5.45 1.87 9.36
C SER A 51 -6.32 0.93 8.53
N ASP A 52 -7.17 0.14 9.19
CA ASP A 52 -7.91 -0.97 8.59
C ASP A 52 -7.00 -1.93 7.82
N THR A 53 -5.86 -2.25 8.44
CA THR A 53 -4.79 -3.07 7.84
C THR A 53 -4.31 -2.47 6.50
N TYR A 54 -4.08 -1.15 6.50
CA TYR A 54 -3.75 -0.37 5.30
C TYR A 54 -4.79 -0.54 4.17
N GLN A 55 -6.07 -0.46 4.57
CA GLN A 55 -7.23 -0.69 3.70
C GLN A 55 -7.14 -2.03 2.96
N SER A 56 -6.92 -3.12 3.70
CA SER A 56 -6.91 -4.47 3.14
C SER A 56 -7.47 -5.53 4.08
N GLN A 57 -7.81 -6.68 3.52
CA GLN A 57 -8.27 -7.86 4.26
C GLN A 57 -7.29 -9.02 4.03
N THR A 58 -6.94 -9.73 5.11
CA THR A 58 -6.05 -10.91 5.05
C THR A 58 -6.54 -11.93 4.02
N ASN A 59 -5.64 -12.41 3.17
CA ASN A 59 -5.90 -13.52 2.23
C ASN A 59 -4.95 -14.69 2.52
N TYR A 60 -3.64 -14.43 2.49
CA TYR A 60 -2.62 -15.46 2.66
C TYR A 60 -1.39 -14.91 3.39
N ILE A 61 -0.65 -15.79 4.07
CA ILE A 61 0.65 -15.47 4.68
C ILE A 61 1.69 -16.36 4.02
N LEU A 62 2.60 -15.76 3.25
CA LEU A 62 3.61 -16.48 2.50
C LEU A 62 4.96 -16.44 3.22
N PRO A 63 5.39 -17.52 3.90
CA PRO A 63 6.78 -17.64 4.30
C PRO A 63 7.64 -17.88 3.06
N PHE A 64 8.76 -17.18 2.96
CA PHE A 64 9.78 -17.51 1.96
C PHE A 64 10.50 -18.81 2.36
N PRO A 65 11.20 -19.50 1.43
CA PRO A 65 11.66 -20.87 1.65
C PRO A 65 12.55 -21.09 2.89
N GLY A 66 13.30 -20.06 3.32
CA GLY A 66 14.16 -20.15 4.51
C GLY A 66 13.46 -19.71 5.81
N ASN A 67 12.19 -19.30 5.75
CA ASN A 67 11.38 -18.79 6.87
C ASN A 67 11.97 -17.57 7.59
N ARG A 68 12.91 -16.82 6.99
CA ARG A 68 13.43 -15.56 7.55
C ARG A 68 12.59 -14.37 7.12
N THR A 69 12.03 -14.43 5.92
CA THR A 69 11.11 -13.42 5.39
C THR A 69 9.72 -14.01 5.26
N VAL A 70 8.72 -13.23 5.66
CA VAL A 70 7.31 -13.61 5.60
C VAL A 70 6.54 -12.44 5.02
N MET A 71 5.70 -12.70 4.03
CA MET A 71 4.90 -11.70 3.36
C MET A 71 3.44 -11.85 3.75
N TYR A 72 2.85 -10.76 4.24
CA TYR A 72 1.40 -10.60 4.30
C TYR A 72 0.88 -10.41 2.87
N MET A 73 -0.18 -11.12 2.53
CA MET A 73 -0.91 -10.92 1.28
C MET A 73 -2.37 -10.63 1.63
N GLY A 74 -2.81 -9.40 1.34
CA GLY A 74 -4.18 -8.97 1.50
C GLY A 74 -4.80 -8.46 0.21
N ASP A 75 -6.12 -8.46 0.20
CA ASP A 75 -6.93 -7.90 -0.88
C ASP A 75 -7.51 -6.55 -0.43
N ARG A 76 -7.45 -5.56 -1.33
CA ARG A 76 -8.17 -4.30 -1.20
C ARG A 76 -9.40 -4.37 -2.09
N TRP A 77 -10.52 -4.72 -1.47
CA TRP A 77 -11.78 -4.95 -2.16
C TRP A 77 -12.43 -3.66 -2.65
N ILE A 78 -12.82 -3.65 -3.92
CA ILE A 78 -13.75 -2.67 -4.49
C ILE A 78 -15.07 -3.42 -4.75
N SER A 79 -15.99 -3.39 -3.79
CA SER A 79 -17.20 -4.24 -3.82
C SER A 79 -18.15 -3.95 -4.98
N THR A 80 -18.08 -2.74 -5.56
CA THR A 80 -18.86 -2.33 -6.73
C THR A 80 -18.20 -2.70 -8.05
N ASP A 81 -16.91 -3.03 -8.04
CA ASP A 81 -16.13 -3.46 -9.21
C ASP A 81 -15.02 -4.42 -8.76
N LEU A 82 -15.38 -5.69 -8.57
CA LEU A 82 -14.46 -6.68 -8.01
C LEU A 82 -13.19 -6.86 -8.86
N VAL A 83 -13.26 -6.61 -10.18
CA VAL A 83 -12.11 -6.72 -11.08
C VAL A 83 -11.09 -5.62 -10.86
N ALA A 84 -11.52 -4.46 -10.35
CA ALA A 84 -10.65 -3.35 -9.97
C ALA A 84 -9.99 -3.54 -8.59
N SER A 85 -10.35 -4.59 -7.83
CA SER A 85 -9.73 -4.86 -6.53
C SER A 85 -8.23 -5.09 -6.70
N THR A 86 -7.44 -4.57 -5.75
CA THR A 86 -5.97 -4.59 -5.82
C THR A 86 -5.37 -5.40 -4.68
N TYR A 87 -4.05 -5.60 -4.73
CA TYR A 87 -3.31 -6.36 -3.74
C TYR A 87 -2.53 -5.45 -2.80
N VAL A 88 -2.51 -5.79 -1.51
CA VAL A 88 -1.64 -5.16 -0.51
C VAL A 88 -0.70 -6.23 0.03
N TRP A 89 0.53 -6.25 -0.48
CA TRP A 89 1.55 -7.22 -0.09
C TRP A 89 2.70 -6.53 0.61
N LEU A 90 2.96 -6.91 1.86
CA LEU A 90 3.90 -6.23 2.75
C LEU A 90 4.72 -7.22 3.57
N PRO A 91 5.97 -6.88 3.93
CA PRO A 91 6.78 -7.73 4.79
C PRO A 91 6.27 -7.71 6.23
N LEU A 92 6.15 -8.90 6.84
CA LEU A 92 5.88 -9.07 8.25
C LEU A 92 7.19 -9.17 9.04
N THR A 93 7.22 -8.53 10.20
CA THR A 93 8.31 -8.64 11.16
C THR A 93 7.87 -9.51 12.34
N PHE A 94 8.66 -10.54 12.65
CA PHE A 94 8.45 -11.43 13.78
C PHE A 94 9.56 -11.23 14.82
N SER A 95 9.19 -10.94 16.06
CA SER A 95 10.09 -10.89 17.21
C SER A 95 9.54 -11.79 18.32
N GLY A 96 10.03 -13.03 18.38
CA GLY A 96 9.42 -14.09 19.19
C GLY A 96 7.98 -14.35 18.74
N THR A 97 7.01 -14.03 19.60
CA THR A 97 5.58 -14.17 19.30
C THR A 97 4.90 -12.85 18.93
N THR A 98 5.65 -11.75 18.88
CA THR A 98 5.15 -10.45 18.45
C THR A 98 5.27 -10.33 16.94
N VAL A 99 4.16 -10.01 16.29
CA VAL A 99 4.08 -9.74 14.84
C VAL A 99 3.75 -8.27 14.63
N THR A 100 4.48 -7.62 13.72
CA THR A 100 4.17 -6.27 13.24
C THR A 100 4.27 -6.19 11.73
N MET A 101 3.53 -5.25 11.16
CA MET A 101 3.56 -4.88 9.75
C MET A 101 3.62 -3.36 9.69
N ALA A 102 4.65 -2.84 9.03
CA ALA A 102 4.74 -1.43 8.70
C ALA A 102 4.20 -1.21 7.29
N ASP A 103 3.69 0.00 7.03
CA ASP A 103 3.29 0.39 5.69
C ASP A 103 4.53 0.73 4.85
N TYR A 104 4.53 0.26 3.61
CA TYR A 104 5.56 0.56 2.62
C TYR A 104 4.89 0.85 1.29
N THR A 105 5.12 2.05 0.75
CA THR A 105 4.76 2.37 -0.63
C THR A 105 5.42 1.40 -1.62
N SER A 106 6.67 1.03 -1.36
CA SER A 106 7.44 0.10 -2.16
C SER A 106 8.47 -0.64 -1.30
N TRP A 107 8.71 -1.90 -1.65
CA TRP A 107 9.72 -2.77 -1.04
C TRP A 107 10.18 -3.81 -2.06
N VAL A 108 11.36 -4.39 -1.86
CA VAL A 108 11.98 -5.32 -2.81
C VAL A 108 12.11 -6.70 -2.16
N PRO A 109 11.21 -7.66 -2.45
CA PRO A 109 11.36 -9.04 -2.01
C PRO A 109 12.46 -9.76 -2.79
N ASN A 110 13.29 -10.55 -2.10
CA ASN A 110 14.22 -11.50 -2.69
C ASN A 110 13.93 -12.90 -2.15
N VAL A 111 13.07 -13.63 -2.88
CA VAL A 111 12.62 -14.99 -2.50
C VAL A 111 13.80 -15.97 -2.42
N GLN A 112 14.78 -15.87 -3.33
CA GLN A 112 15.92 -16.78 -3.36
C GLN A 112 16.88 -16.55 -2.18
N ALA A 113 17.11 -15.29 -1.83
CA ALA A 113 17.96 -14.92 -0.69
C ALA A 113 17.22 -14.94 0.65
N ASP A 114 15.92 -15.25 0.64
CA ASP A 114 15.05 -15.26 1.82
C ASP A 114 15.09 -13.93 2.59
N SER A 115 15.17 -12.83 1.85
CA SER A 115 15.37 -11.48 2.37
C SER A 115 14.49 -10.46 1.66
N TRP A 116 14.49 -9.24 2.18
CA TRP A 116 13.90 -8.09 1.53
C TRP A 116 14.66 -6.82 1.90
N SER A 117 14.46 -5.76 1.13
CA SER A 117 14.95 -4.42 1.46
C SER A 117 13.84 -3.39 1.25
N THR A 118 14.00 -2.21 1.86
CA THR A 118 13.23 -1.04 1.47
C THR A 118 13.45 -0.75 -0.02
N ALA A 119 12.55 0.02 -0.61
CA ALA A 119 12.80 0.59 -1.92
C ALA A 119 14.18 1.30 -1.96
N PRO A 120 14.89 1.28 -3.09
CA PRO A 120 16.09 2.09 -3.28
C PRO A 120 15.78 3.57 -3.08
N SER A 121 16.82 4.40 -2.94
CA SER A 121 16.65 5.84 -2.78
C SER A 121 15.72 6.41 -3.86
N GLU A 122 14.86 7.34 -3.47
CA GLU A 122 13.81 7.85 -4.36
C GLU A 122 14.04 9.33 -4.64
N ASN A 123 13.77 9.74 -5.88
CA ASN A 123 13.59 11.15 -6.19
C ASN A 123 12.16 11.54 -5.85
N ARG A 124 12.01 12.61 -5.06
CA ARG A 124 10.70 13.15 -4.67
C ARG A 124 10.45 14.47 -5.39
N TYR A 125 9.31 14.55 -6.07
CA TYR A 125 8.85 15.74 -6.75
C TYR A 125 7.53 16.16 -6.14
N TYR A 126 7.47 17.34 -5.53
CA TYR A 126 6.28 17.83 -4.84
C TYR A 126 5.33 18.48 -5.83
N GLY A 127 4.04 18.13 -5.75
CA GLY A 127 3.02 18.66 -6.66
C GLY A 127 2.95 20.19 -6.64
N VAL A 128 3.20 20.79 -5.47
CA VAL A 128 3.22 22.25 -5.27
C VAL A 128 4.33 22.96 -6.06
N ASN A 129 5.38 22.23 -6.46
CA ASN A 129 6.48 22.74 -7.28
C ASN A 129 6.26 22.50 -8.79
N ALA A 130 5.17 21.84 -9.19
CA ALA A 130 4.86 21.58 -10.58
C ALA A 130 4.36 22.85 -11.30
N THR A 131 4.44 22.85 -12.63
CA THR A 131 3.78 23.88 -13.44
C THR A 131 2.27 23.62 -13.44
N LEU A 132 1.51 24.46 -12.75
CA LEU A 132 0.05 24.35 -12.68
C LEU A 132 -0.58 25.03 -13.90
N THR A 133 -1.50 24.33 -14.56
CA THR A 133 -2.22 24.86 -15.73
C THR A 133 -3.70 24.50 -15.65
N LYS A 134 -4.53 25.12 -16.51
CA LYS A 134 -5.95 24.77 -16.71
C LYS A 134 -6.79 24.74 -15.42
N GLY A 135 -6.51 25.65 -14.48
CA GLY A 135 -7.28 25.81 -13.24
C GLY A 135 -6.83 24.95 -12.06
N ALA A 136 -5.72 24.22 -12.19
CA ALA A 136 -5.06 23.60 -11.03
C ALA A 136 -4.60 24.69 -10.04
N VAL A 137 -4.86 24.46 -8.76
CA VAL A 137 -4.53 25.37 -7.65
C VAL A 137 -3.81 24.63 -6.54
N ILE A 138 -3.16 25.37 -5.66
CA ILE A 138 -2.63 24.85 -4.41
C ILE A 138 -3.76 24.81 -3.38
N VAL A 139 -3.88 23.68 -2.69
CA VAL A 139 -4.85 23.45 -1.62
C VAL A 139 -4.14 23.04 -0.34
N SER A 140 -4.76 23.34 0.80
CA SER A 140 -4.26 22.89 2.10
C SER A 140 -4.48 21.38 2.26
N CYS A 141 -3.41 20.67 2.65
CA CYS A 141 -3.43 19.24 2.91
C CYS A 141 -2.62 18.92 4.17
N SER A 142 -3.30 18.48 5.23
CA SER A 142 -2.62 18.02 6.45
C SER A 142 -1.81 16.75 6.17
N GLY A 143 -0.50 16.78 6.45
CA GLY A 143 0.40 15.65 6.22
C GLY A 143 1.04 15.59 4.82
N CYS A 144 0.67 16.47 3.90
CA CYS A 144 1.42 16.69 2.67
C CYS A 144 2.70 17.49 2.94
N TYR A 145 3.61 17.53 1.95
CA TYR A 145 4.79 18.40 1.98
C TYR A 145 4.35 19.86 2.14
N ASP A 146 4.95 20.58 3.09
CA ASP A 146 4.58 21.94 3.49
C ASP A 146 3.08 22.16 3.84
N ASN A 147 2.36 21.07 4.15
CA ASN A 147 0.90 21.06 4.35
C ASN A 147 0.09 21.53 3.14
N GLU A 148 0.64 21.37 1.93
CA GLU A 148 0.03 21.80 0.68
C GLU A 148 0.07 20.66 -0.35
N ALA A 149 -0.92 20.65 -1.23
CA ALA A 149 -0.98 19.77 -2.39
C ALA A 149 -1.43 20.56 -3.62
N ALA A 150 -1.12 20.05 -4.82
CA ALA A 150 -1.63 20.62 -6.06
C ALA A 150 -2.85 19.83 -6.53
N GLY A 151 -4.03 20.44 -6.59
CA GLY A 151 -5.22 19.83 -7.18
C GLY A 151 -6.54 20.04 -6.44
N THR A 152 -7.46 19.12 -6.72
CA THR A 152 -8.70 18.76 -5.99
C THR A 152 -8.76 17.22 -6.02
N ALA A 153 -9.58 16.47 -5.27
CA ALA A 153 -9.47 14.98 -5.12
C ALA A 153 -10.27 14.10 -6.14
N ARG A 154 -9.69 12.99 -6.73
CA ARG A 154 -10.29 11.95 -7.66
C ARG A 154 -9.28 11.19 -8.58
N TYR A 155 -9.76 10.43 -9.57
CA TYR A 155 -8.99 9.77 -10.65
C TYR A 155 -8.19 10.77 -11.51
N ALA A 156 -7.06 10.32 -12.09
CA ALA A 156 -6.33 11.11 -13.08
C ALA A 156 -5.65 10.27 -14.16
N ASP A 157 -5.60 10.85 -15.35
CA ASP A 157 -4.72 10.43 -16.44
C ASP A 157 -3.29 10.84 -16.11
N VAL A 158 -2.39 9.86 -16.03
CA VAL A 158 -0.95 10.09 -15.89
C VAL A 158 -0.28 9.76 -17.22
N THR A 159 0.22 10.81 -17.87
CA THR A 159 0.95 10.70 -19.13
C THR A 159 2.44 10.81 -18.87
N VAL A 160 3.19 9.76 -19.21
CA VAL A 160 4.64 9.70 -19.09
C VAL A 160 5.24 9.59 -20.48
N ASN A 161 6.02 10.59 -20.88
CA ASN A 161 6.67 10.65 -22.21
C ASN A 161 5.69 10.40 -23.38
N GLY A 162 4.46 10.93 -23.27
CA GLY A 162 3.40 10.79 -24.28
C GLY A 162 2.57 9.52 -24.19
N VAL A 163 2.83 8.61 -23.25
CA VAL A 163 2.02 7.41 -23.00
C VAL A 163 1.13 7.63 -21.78
N THR A 164 -0.19 7.54 -21.95
CA THR A 164 -1.19 7.80 -20.91
C THR A 164 -1.71 6.51 -20.27
N GLN A 165 -1.80 6.51 -18.94
CA GLN A 165 -2.51 5.50 -18.16
C GLN A 165 -3.48 6.19 -17.20
N LEU A 166 -4.68 5.64 -17.05
CA LEU A 166 -5.64 6.09 -16.05
C LEU A 166 -5.26 5.49 -14.69
N ILE A 167 -5.09 6.34 -13.67
CA ILE A 167 -4.79 5.92 -12.30
C ILE A 167 -5.97 6.30 -11.39
N GLU A 168 -6.37 5.33 -10.58
CA GLU A 168 -7.24 5.55 -9.44
C GLU A 168 -6.46 6.02 -8.22
N PHE A 169 -6.97 7.08 -7.60
CA PHE A 169 -6.51 7.56 -6.30
C PHE A 169 -7.63 7.33 -5.31
N LEU A 170 -7.40 6.43 -4.35
CA LEU A 170 -8.42 6.07 -3.37
C LEU A 170 -8.79 7.29 -2.50
N PRO A 171 -10.08 7.51 -2.20
CA PRO A 171 -10.49 8.54 -1.26
C PRO A 171 -9.81 8.32 0.10
N SER A 172 -9.18 9.36 0.63
CA SER A 172 -8.51 9.31 1.92
C SER A 172 -8.63 10.66 2.64
N LEU A 173 -8.71 10.61 3.97
CA LEU A 173 -8.70 11.79 4.85
C LEU A 173 -7.26 12.25 5.17
N SER A 174 -6.26 11.48 4.75
CA SER A 174 -4.82 11.74 4.86
C SER A 174 -4.13 11.39 3.54
N PRO A 175 -2.87 11.81 3.31
CA PRO A 175 -2.16 11.44 2.08
C PRO A 175 -2.14 9.92 1.86
N GLY A 176 -2.63 9.47 0.71
CA GLY A 176 -2.55 8.09 0.25
C GLY A 176 -1.58 7.96 -0.93
N THR A 177 -1.14 6.73 -1.23
CA THR A 177 -0.26 6.49 -2.39
C THR A 177 -0.90 5.56 -3.40
N SER A 178 -0.78 5.91 -4.68
CA SER A 178 -1.11 5.07 -5.83
C SER A 178 0.14 4.84 -6.66
N VAL A 179 0.22 3.70 -7.35
CA VAL A 179 1.45 3.28 -8.06
C VAL A 179 1.14 3.09 -9.55
N ILE A 180 2.05 3.58 -10.39
CA ILE A 180 2.06 3.34 -11.84
C ILE A 180 3.39 2.72 -12.25
N ASN A 181 3.33 1.75 -13.15
CA ASN A 181 4.51 1.25 -13.84
C ASN A 181 4.58 1.87 -15.24
N CYS A 182 5.68 2.55 -15.56
CA CYS A 182 5.84 3.29 -16.80
C CYS A 182 7.31 3.28 -17.27
N HIS A 183 7.53 3.55 -18.55
CA HIS A 183 8.87 3.64 -19.10
C HIS A 183 9.43 5.07 -18.97
N LEU A 184 10.55 5.18 -18.25
CA LEU A 184 11.35 6.40 -18.18
C LEU A 184 12.53 6.31 -19.15
N ASN A 185 12.84 7.43 -19.80
CA ASN A 185 14.06 7.65 -20.56
C ASN A 185 15.25 7.85 -19.59
N ALA A 186 16.45 7.52 -20.03
CA ALA A 186 17.65 7.89 -19.27
C ALA A 186 17.83 9.41 -19.25
N GLY A 187 18.15 9.96 -18.08
CA GLY A 187 18.38 11.40 -17.88
C GLY A 187 17.14 12.18 -17.42
N SER A 188 17.21 13.51 -17.53
CA SER A 188 16.22 14.44 -16.94
C SER A 188 15.15 14.93 -17.91
N SER A 189 15.04 14.35 -19.11
CA SER A 189 14.09 14.77 -20.15
C SER A 189 12.69 14.16 -19.99
N ASN A 190 12.47 13.36 -18.94
CA ASN A 190 11.18 12.75 -18.69
C ASN A 190 10.13 13.80 -18.35
N GLU A 191 9.00 13.75 -19.03
CA GLU A 191 7.83 14.56 -18.72
C GLU A 191 6.73 13.67 -18.16
N ILE A 192 6.18 14.08 -17.00
CA ILE A 192 5.05 13.44 -16.35
C ILE A 192 3.95 14.48 -16.19
N VAL A 193 2.83 14.25 -16.86
CA VAL A 193 1.66 15.12 -16.86
C VAL A 193 0.51 14.39 -16.19
N ILE A 194 -0.03 14.97 -15.13
CA ILE A 194 -1.20 14.45 -14.40
C ILE A 194 -2.38 15.36 -14.71
N THR A 195 -3.41 14.83 -15.36
CA THR A 195 -4.58 15.60 -15.83
C THR A 195 -5.88 14.81 -15.69
N THR A 196 -7.01 15.47 -15.86
CA THR A 196 -8.30 14.81 -16.11
C THR A 196 -8.77 15.12 -17.53
N THR A 197 -9.26 14.10 -18.25
CA THR A 197 -9.81 14.28 -19.61
C THR A 197 -11.34 14.24 -19.65
N ASP A 198 -11.99 13.83 -18.56
CA ASP A 198 -13.45 13.71 -18.45
C ASP A 198 -14.17 15.02 -18.03
N GLY A 199 -13.41 16.11 -17.84
CA GLY A 199 -13.92 17.40 -17.38
C GLY A 199 -14.28 17.45 -15.90
N THR A 200 -13.88 16.43 -15.13
CA THR A 200 -14.02 16.40 -13.67
C THR A 200 -12.71 16.80 -12.98
N TYR A 201 -12.73 16.83 -11.65
CA TYR A 201 -11.57 17.14 -10.81
C TYR A 201 -10.63 15.94 -10.74
N GLY A 202 -9.30 16.16 -10.77
CA GLY A 202 -8.26 15.13 -10.55
C GLY A 202 -8.09 14.81 -9.07
N PRO A 203 -6.99 14.18 -8.61
CA PRO A 203 -6.52 14.07 -7.21
C PRO A 203 -5.66 15.26 -6.74
N ASP A 204 -5.61 15.46 -5.42
CA ASP A 204 -4.62 16.34 -4.78
C ASP A 204 -3.26 15.64 -4.82
N ILE A 205 -2.35 16.17 -5.63
CA ILE A 205 -1.01 15.61 -5.76
C ILE A 205 -0.11 16.22 -4.70
N GLY A 206 0.21 15.41 -3.69
CA GLY A 206 1.22 15.74 -2.68
C GLY A 206 2.64 15.53 -3.21
N THR A 207 3.05 14.27 -3.40
CA THR A 207 4.40 13.91 -3.83
C THR A 207 4.37 12.82 -4.89
N LEU A 208 5.14 13.01 -5.96
CA LEU A 208 5.53 11.95 -6.88
C LEU A 208 6.87 11.37 -6.43
N VAL A 209 6.93 10.05 -6.33
CA VAL A 209 8.10 9.31 -5.86
C VAL A 209 8.59 8.41 -6.99
N VAL A 210 9.85 8.61 -7.40
CA VAL A 210 10.49 7.81 -8.46
C VAL A 210 11.69 7.07 -7.86
N PRO A 211 11.63 5.73 -7.72
CA PRO A 211 12.77 4.94 -7.25
C PRO A 211 13.98 5.10 -8.18
N GLN A 212 15.17 5.27 -7.60
CA GLN A 212 16.44 5.23 -8.34
C GLN A 212 16.78 3.78 -8.66
N GLN A 213 17.27 3.54 -9.89
CA GLN A 213 17.85 2.24 -10.28
C GLN A 213 19.34 2.19 -9.95
#